data_AF-A0A5V9YML5-F1
#
_entry.id   AF-A0A5V9YML5-F1
#
_cell.length_a   1.000
_cell.length_b   1.000
_cell.length_c   1.000
_cell.angle_alpha   90.00
_cell.angle_beta   90.00
_cell.angle_gamma   90.00
#
_symmetry.space_group_name_H-M   'P 1'
#
loop_
_entity.id
_entity.type
_entity.pdbx_description
1 polymer ?
#
loop_
_entity_poly.entity_id
_entity_poly.type
_entity_poly.pdbx_seq_one_letter_code
_entity_poly.pdbx_strand_id
1 'polypeptide(L)'
;MTTKNTEKTAVLSLRIPAALKTKLEAQAAQKNMSLSDYVRDRLTASDGEKILQAAQRDLSALEQRAEKVRRQVETDAHQYNRTVNEMCTELRQFADQHKQVVRIQQQTQEQQLERVNSKYRECASAFDNAARRYSRDSWALFWGVVAAIAVTAVLAAVVVVFVLDMTGFLQKPPQ
;
A
#
# COMPACT_ATOMS: atom_id res chain seq x y z
N MET A 1 2.83 -12.97 65.96
CA MET A 1 1.66 -12.56 66.76
C MET A 1 0.47 -13.37 66.30
N THR A 2 0.04 -14.34 67.10
CA THR A 2 -1.06 -15.27 66.79
C THR A 2 -2.38 -14.67 67.25
N THR A 3 -3.24 -14.28 66.30
CA THR A 3 -4.60 -13.83 66.61
C THR A 3 -5.43 -15.03 67.05
N LYS A 4 -5.68 -15.13 68.36
CA LYS A 4 -6.74 -15.98 68.92
C LYS A 4 -8.08 -15.53 68.32
N ASN A 5 -8.61 -16.29 67.36
CA ASN A 5 -10.01 -16.21 67.00
C ASN A 5 -10.83 -16.71 68.21
N THR A 6 -11.26 -15.78 69.07
CA THR A 6 -12.36 -16.04 69.98
C THR A 6 -13.61 -16.27 69.14
N GLU A 7 -14.04 -17.53 69.00
CA GLU A 7 -15.32 -17.89 68.40
C GLU A 7 -16.44 -17.14 69.15
N LYS A 8 -17.00 -16.10 68.52
CA LYS A 8 -18.14 -15.37 69.07
C LYS A 8 -19.36 -16.27 68.96
N THR A 9 -19.68 -16.99 70.04
CA THR A 9 -20.86 -17.86 70.10
C THR A 9 -22.09 -17.02 70.45
N ALA A 10 -23.03 -16.90 69.51
CA ALA A 10 -24.33 -16.26 69.75
C ALA A 10 -25.34 -17.32 70.19
N VAL A 11 -26.05 -17.09 71.29
CA VAL A 11 -27.13 -17.96 71.76
C VAL A 11 -28.46 -17.45 71.20
N LEU A 12 -29.14 -18.29 70.44
CA LEU A 12 -30.45 -18.00 69.85
C LEU A 12 -31.49 -18.96 70.45
N SER A 13 -32.58 -18.40 70.98
CA SER A 13 -33.71 -19.18 71.50
C SER A 13 -34.81 -19.30 70.44
N LEU A 14 -35.16 -20.52 70.05
CA LEU A 14 -36.26 -20.79 69.11
C LEU A 14 -37.46 -21.39 69.86
N ARG A 15 -38.67 -20.89 69.60
CA ARG A 15 -39.91 -21.54 70.03
C ARG A 15 -40.39 -22.49 68.95
N ILE A 16 -40.48 -23.77 69.29
CA ILE A 16 -41.00 -24.83 68.42
C ILE A 16 -42.12 -25.59 69.13
N PRO A 17 -43.09 -26.15 68.38
CA PRO A 17 -44.10 -27.04 68.93
C PRO A 17 -43.51 -28.20 69.72
N ALA A 18 -44.14 -28.56 70.85
CA ALA A 18 -43.65 -29.61 71.74
C ALA A 18 -43.47 -30.97 71.02
N ALA A 19 -44.35 -31.28 70.07
CA ALA A 19 -44.29 -32.50 69.25
C ALA A 19 -43.05 -32.56 68.33
N LEU A 20 -42.50 -31.41 67.93
CA LEU A 20 -41.27 -31.35 67.13
C LEU A 20 -40.03 -31.44 68.01
N LYS A 21 -40.08 -30.83 69.21
CA LYS A 21 -39.00 -30.93 70.19
C LYS A 21 -38.75 -32.39 70.60
N THR A 22 -39.80 -33.15 70.93
CA THR A 22 -39.67 -34.56 71.32
C THR A 22 -39.10 -35.43 70.21
N LYS A 23 -39.47 -35.17 68.95
CA LYS A 23 -38.90 -35.86 67.79
C LYS A 23 -37.41 -35.54 67.59
N LEU A 24 -37.01 -34.27 67.75
CA LEU A 24 -35.61 -33.86 67.66
C LEU A 24 -34.76 -34.44 68.80
N GLU A 25 -35.28 -34.49 70.02
CA GLU A 25 -34.61 -35.11 71.17
C GLU A 25 -34.44 -36.62 70.97
N ALA A 26 -35.45 -37.32 70.46
CA ALA A 26 -35.33 -38.73 70.11
C ALA A 26 -34.26 -38.98 69.03
N GLN A 27 -34.19 -38.13 68.01
CA GLN A 27 -33.17 -38.22 66.96
C GLN A 27 -31.76 -37.87 67.44
N ALA A 28 -31.63 -36.91 68.35
CA ALA A 28 -30.36 -36.55 68.98
C ALA A 28 -29.86 -37.68 69.91
N ALA A 29 -30.77 -38.27 70.70
CA ALA A 29 -30.49 -39.43 71.55
C ALA A 29 -30.06 -40.65 70.72
N GLN A 30 -30.70 -40.90 69.58
CA GLN A 30 -30.36 -42.00 68.68
C GLN A 30 -28.94 -41.88 68.09
N LYS A 31 -28.40 -40.65 68.00
CA LYS A 31 -27.03 -40.37 67.56
C LYS A 31 -26.03 -40.17 68.73
N ASN A 32 -26.45 -40.35 69.98
CA ASN A 32 -25.64 -40.06 71.18
C ASN A 32 -25.10 -38.62 71.22
N MET A 33 -25.92 -37.63 70.82
CA MET A 33 -25.53 -36.22 70.80
C MET A 33 -26.49 -35.37 71.65
N SER A 34 -25.99 -34.22 72.14
CA SER A 34 -26.86 -33.22 72.75
C SER A 34 -27.80 -32.62 71.69
N LEU A 35 -29.00 -32.18 72.09
CA LEU A 35 -29.95 -31.55 71.18
C LEU A 35 -29.33 -30.34 70.46
N SER A 36 -28.53 -29.55 71.18
CA SER A 36 -27.83 -28.38 70.64
C SER A 36 -26.78 -28.75 69.61
N ASP A 37 -25.99 -29.79 69.84
CA ASP A 37 -24.97 -30.24 68.89
C ASP A 37 -25.61 -30.88 67.65
N TYR A 38 -26.69 -31.64 67.84
CA TYR A 38 -27.46 -32.22 66.73
C TYR A 38 -28.05 -31.14 65.81
N VAL A 39 -28.65 -30.09 66.40
CA VAL A 39 -29.22 -28.98 65.64
C VAL A 39 -28.11 -28.15 64.97
N ARG A 40 -26.99 -27.92 65.65
CA ARG A 40 -25.83 -27.23 65.06
C ARG A 40 -25.31 -28.01 63.84
N ASP A 41 -25.10 -29.31 63.98
CA ASP A 41 -24.59 -30.17 62.91
C ASP A 41 -25.56 -30.20 61.71
N ARG A 42 -26.88 -30.29 61.96
CA ARG A 42 -27.91 -30.21 60.92
C ARG A 42 -27.98 -28.86 60.23
N LEU A 43 -27.85 -27.75 60.96
CA LEU A 43 -27.82 -26.40 60.38
C LEU A 43 -26.56 -26.23 59.51
N THR A 44 -25.41 -26.67 60.01
CA THR A 44 -24.13 -26.57 59.30
C THR A 44 -24.14 -27.42 58.03
N ALA A 45 -24.69 -28.63 58.09
CA ALA A 45 -24.88 -29.48 56.92
C ALA A 45 -25.87 -28.87 55.92
N SER A 46 -26.99 -28.30 56.39
CA SER A 46 -28.00 -27.67 55.51
C SER A 46 -27.44 -26.42 54.81
N ASP A 47 -26.68 -25.59 55.51
CA ASP A 47 -26.05 -24.41 54.90
C ASP A 47 -24.92 -24.80 53.96
N GLY A 48 -24.11 -25.81 54.33
CA GLY A 48 -23.10 -26.39 53.45
C GLY A 48 -23.70 -26.93 52.15
N GLU A 49 -24.81 -27.66 52.21
CA GLU A 49 -25.48 -28.22 51.05
C GLU A 49 -26.10 -27.14 50.14
N LYS A 50 -26.68 -26.08 50.72
CA LYS A 50 -27.16 -24.92 49.96
C LYS A 50 -26.03 -24.19 49.25
N ILE A 51 -24.89 -23.98 49.92
CA ILE A 51 -23.71 -23.35 49.34
C ILE A 51 -23.18 -24.20 48.19
N LEU A 52 -23.12 -25.52 48.36
CA LEU A 52 -22.63 -26.44 47.33
C LEU A 52 -23.57 -26.45 46.11
N GLN A 53 -24.88 -26.47 46.32
CA GLN A 53 -25.85 -26.33 45.23
C GLN A 53 -25.76 -24.98 44.51
N ALA A 54 -25.54 -23.88 45.24
CA ALA A 54 -25.35 -22.57 44.65
C ALA A 54 -24.06 -22.53 43.80
N ALA A 55 -22.94 -23.02 44.35
CA ALA A 55 -21.67 -23.10 43.64
C ALA A 55 -21.77 -23.98 42.38
N GLN A 56 -22.52 -25.08 42.42
CA GLN A 56 -22.71 -25.95 41.26
C GLN A 56 -23.57 -25.30 40.17
N ARG A 57 -24.57 -24.49 40.55
CA ARG A 57 -25.34 -23.67 39.60
C ARG A 57 -24.46 -22.60 38.97
N ASP A 58 -23.65 -21.92 39.77
CA ASP A 58 -22.74 -20.89 39.27
C ASP A 58 -21.68 -21.47 38.34
N LEU A 59 -21.13 -22.65 38.68
CA LEU A 59 -20.16 -23.35 37.84
C LEU A 59 -20.78 -23.75 36.49
N SER A 60 -21.97 -24.36 36.49
CA SER A 60 -22.65 -24.73 35.24
C SER A 60 -23.04 -23.52 34.39
N ALA A 61 -23.43 -22.41 35.01
CA ALA A 61 -23.68 -21.15 34.30
C ALA A 61 -22.39 -20.57 33.70
N LEU A 62 -21.25 -20.67 34.42
CA LEU A 62 -19.96 -20.23 33.94
C LEU A 62 -19.47 -21.08 32.75
N GLU A 63 -19.61 -22.40 32.84
CA GLU A 63 -19.27 -23.33 31.76
C GLU A 63 -20.07 -23.05 30.49
N GLN A 64 -21.38 -22.80 30.61
CA GLN A 64 -22.22 -22.42 29.47
C GLN A 64 -21.77 -21.09 28.84
N ARG A 65 -21.39 -20.10 29.66
CA ARG A 65 -20.87 -18.82 29.16
C ARG A 65 -19.52 -19.01 28.48
N ALA A 66 -18.62 -19.80 29.06
CA ALA A 66 -17.31 -20.09 28.50
C ALA A 66 -17.44 -20.80 27.14
N GLU A 67 -18.34 -21.80 27.04
CA GLU A 67 -18.61 -22.51 25.80
C GLU A 67 -19.20 -21.58 24.72
N LYS A 68 -20.10 -20.66 25.11
CA LYS A 68 -20.63 -19.64 24.19
C LYS A 68 -19.51 -18.74 23.66
N VAL A 69 -18.64 -18.25 24.54
CA VAL A 69 -17.50 -17.40 24.15
C VAL A 69 -16.56 -18.18 23.24
N ARG A 70 -16.28 -19.45 23.55
CA ARG A 70 -15.42 -20.31 22.72
C ARG A 70 -15.95 -20.43 21.29
N ARG A 71 -17.25 -20.72 21.12
CA ARG A 71 -17.88 -20.80 19.79
C ARG A 71 -17.86 -19.47 19.05
N GLN A 72 -18.01 -18.37 19.78
CA GLN A 72 -17.92 -17.03 19.21
C GLN A 72 -16.50 -16.75 18.68
N VAL A 73 -15.47 -17.06 19.47
CA VAL A 73 -14.07 -16.92 19.06
C VAL A 73 -13.73 -17.81 17.87
N GLU A 74 -14.21 -19.05 17.85
CA GLU A 74 -14.03 -19.95 16.69
C GLU A 74 -14.67 -19.34 15.42
N THR A 75 -15.88 -18.80 15.54
CA THR A 75 -16.58 -18.14 14.42
C THR A 75 -15.83 -16.90 13.93
N ASP A 76 -15.40 -16.05 14.85
CA ASP A 76 -14.67 -14.81 14.54
C ASP A 76 -13.31 -15.13 13.89
N ALA A 77 -12.62 -16.17 14.35
CA ALA A 77 -11.37 -16.62 13.76
C ALA A 77 -11.55 -17.13 12.31
N HIS A 78 -12.66 -17.83 12.04
CA HIS A 78 -12.99 -18.25 10.67
C HIS A 78 -13.33 -17.06 9.77
N GLN A 79 -14.09 -16.09 10.26
CA GLN A 79 -14.41 -14.87 9.51
C GLN A 79 -13.15 -14.06 9.23
N TYR A 80 -12.30 -13.86 10.25
CA TYR A 80 -11.04 -13.15 10.10
C TYR A 80 -10.14 -13.79 9.04
N ASN A 81 -9.97 -15.11 9.06
CA ASN A 81 -9.17 -15.82 8.06
C ASN A 81 -9.74 -15.67 6.64
N ARG A 82 -11.07 -15.67 6.49
CA ARG A 82 -11.71 -15.40 5.19
C ARG A 82 -11.39 -13.99 4.71
N THR A 83 -11.61 -12.98 5.55
CA THR A 83 -11.35 -11.57 5.20
C THR A 83 -9.89 -11.31 4.88
N VAL A 84 -8.96 -11.90 5.64
CA VAL A 84 -7.52 -11.78 5.35
C VAL A 84 -7.18 -12.40 3.99
N ASN A 85 -7.73 -13.57 3.66
CA ASN A 85 -7.50 -14.19 2.37
C ASN A 85 -8.07 -13.33 1.21
N GLU A 86 -9.26 -12.76 1.38
CA GLU A 86 -9.86 -11.84 0.41
C GLU A 86 -8.97 -10.60 0.20
N MET A 87 -8.54 -9.95 1.28
CA MET A 87 -7.61 -8.80 1.19
C MET A 87 -6.28 -9.18 0.52
N CYS A 88 -5.71 -10.35 0.83
CA CYS A 88 -4.49 -10.82 0.17
C CYS A 88 -4.70 -11.05 -1.34
N THR A 89 -5.87 -11.54 -1.75
CA THR A 89 -6.18 -11.69 -3.18
C THR A 89 -6.35 -10.35 -3.87
N GLU A 90 -7.06 -9.39 -3.26
CA GLU A 90 -7.21 -8.04 -3.80
C GLU A 90 -5.87 -7.31 -3.90
N LEU A 91 -5.02 -7.40 -2.88
CA LEU A 91 -3.68 -6.81 -2.90
C LEU A 91 -2.80 -7.39 -4.00
N ARG A 92 -2.88 -8.70 -4.26
CA ARG A 92 -2.17 -9.31 -5.39
C ARG A 92 -2.68 -8.79 -6.73
N GLN A 93 -3.99 -8.73 -6.90
CA GLN A 93 -4.60 -8.20 -8.12
C GLN A 93 -4.20 -6.73 -8.35
N PHE A 94 -4.22 -5.92 -7.30
CA PHE A 94 -3.79 -4.53 -7.36
C PHE A 94 -2.31 -4.40 -7.73
N ALA A 95 -1.44 -5.24 -7.13
CA ALA A 95 -0.01 -5.25 -7.47
C ALA A 95 0.24 -5.66 -8.93
N ASP A 96 -0.52 -6.62 -9.46
CA ASP A 96 -0.40 -7.06 -10.85
C ASP A 96 -0.93 -6.00 -11.83
N GLN A 97 -2.06 -5.35 -11.52
CA GLN A 97 -2.56 -4.21 -12.28
C GLN A 97 -1.54 -3.06 -12.29
N HIS A 98 -0.96 -2.73 -11.14
CA HIS A 98 0.06 -1.69 -11.04
C HIS A 98 1.30 -2.02 -11.88
N LYS A 99 1.77 -3.27 -11.86
CA LYS A 99 2.88 -3.71 -12.74
C LYS A 99 2.54 -3.56 -14.22
N GLN A 100 1.31 -3.86 -14.63
CA GLN A 100 0.88 -3.70 -16.02
C GLN A 100 0.84 -2.23 -16.42
N VAL A 101 0.27 -1.36 -15.58
CA VAL A 101 0.21 0.09 -15.82
C VAL A 101 1.62 0.68 -15.95
N VAL A 102 2.55 0.29 -15.07
CA VAL A 102 3.95 0.75 -15.14
C VAL A 102 4.61 0.32 -16.46
N ARG A 103 4.41 -0.91 -16.93
CA ARG A 103 4.93 -1.37 -18.24
C ARG A 103 4.36 -0.56 -19.40
N ILE A 104 3.05 -0.32 -19.41
CA ILE A 104 2.39 0.47 -20.46
C ILE A 104 2.93 1.90 -20.47
N GLN A 105 3.11 2.51 -19.28
CA GLN A 105 3.64 3.85 -19.16
C GLN A 105 5.08 3.95 -19.66
N GLN A 106 5.92 2.95 -19.34
CA GLN A 106 7.30 2.88 -19.82
C GLN A 106 7.36 2.72 -21.34
N GLN A 107 6.58 1.82 -21.92
CA GLN A 107 6.46 1.68 -23.39
C GLN A 107 5.98 2.97 -24.05
N THR A 108 5.03 3.67 -23.43
CA THR A 108 4.53 4.94 -23.95
C THR A 108 5.62 6.02 -23.93
N GLN A 109 6.42 6.10 -22.87
CA GLN A 109 7.55 7.02 -22.80
C GLN A 109 8.61 6.71 -23.86
N GLU A 110 8.96 5.43 -24.04
CA GLU A 110 9.91 5.00 -25.07
C GLU A 110 9.41 5.35 -26.48
N GLN A 111 8.14 5.09 -26.79
CA GLN A 111 7.56 5.47 -28.09
C GLN A 111 7.56 6.99 -28.32
N GLN A 112 7.28 7.80 -27.29
CA GLN A 112 7.34 9.25 -27.42
C GLN A 112 8.78 9.72 -27.64
N LEU A 113 9.76 9.11 -26.95
CA LEU A 113 11.17 9.41 -27.12
C LEU A 113 11.65 9.04 -28.53
N GLU A 114 11.26 7.88 -29.05
CA GLU A 114 11.57 7.45 -30.42
C GLU A 114 10.98 8.40 -31.47
N ARG A 115 9.72 8.82 -31.30
CA ARG A 115 9.08 9.81 -32.19
C ARG A 115 9.77 11.16 -32.17
N VAL A 116 10.24 11.59 -31.00
CA VAL A 116 10.98 12.84 -30.87
C VAL A 116 12.35 12.70 -31.53
N ASN A 117 13.06 11.60 -31.30
CA ASN A 117 14.36 11.32 -31.90
C ASN A 117 14.28 11.20 -33.43
N SER A 118 13.24 10.56 -33.97
CA SER A 118 13.03 10.48 -35.42
C SER A 118 12.81 11.87 -36.03
N LYS A 119 11.98 12.71 -35.40
CA LYS A 119 11.79 14.11 -35.82
C LYS A 119 13.09 14.91 -35.76
N TYR A 120 13.88 14.76 -34.69
CA TYR A 120 15.19 15.41 -34.61
C TYR A 120 16.13 14.96 -35.74
N ARG A 121 16.12 13.67 -36.08
CA ARG A 121 16.94 13.12 -37.16
C ARG A 121 16.51 13.61 -38.54
N GLU A 122 15.20 13.69 -38.78
CA GLU A 122 14.63 14.29 -39.99
C GLU A 122 15.03 15.77 -40.11
N CYS A 123 14.85 16.57 -39.04
CA CYS A 123 15.26 17.97 -39.01
C CYS A 123 16.78 18.14 -39.23
N ALA A 124 17.61 17.31 -38.61
CA ALA A 124 19.05 17.35 -38.79
C ALA A 124 19.45 17.04 -40.24
N SER A 125 18.83 16.03 -40.86
CA SER A 125 19.08 15.70 -42.26
C SER A 125 18.58 16.77 -43.25
N ALA A 126 17.44 17.41 -42.95
CA ALA A 126 16.93 18.52 -43.74
C ALA A 126 17.85 19.74 -43.64
N PHE A 127 18.38 20.01 -42.45
CA PHE A 127 19.36 21.08 -42.24
C PHE A 127 20.67 20.79 -42.97
N ASP A 128 21.22 19.57 -42.89
CA ASP A 128 22.45 19.19 -43.60
C ASP A 128 22.25 19.29 -45.13
N ASN A 129 21.11 18.83 -45.65
CA ASN A 129 20.77 18.98 -47.07
C ASN A 129 20.62 20.45 -47.50
N ALA A 130 20.03 21.30 -46.67
CA ALA A 130 19.92 22.73 -46.92
C ALA A 130 21.30 23.41 -46.88
N ALA A 131 22.15 23.06 -45.91
CA ALA A 131 23.51 23.57 -45.79
C ALA A 131 24.37 23.18 -47.01
N ARG A 132 24.26 21.94 -47.49
CA ARG A 132 24.94 21.48 -48.71
C ARG A 132 24.44 22.19 -49.98
N ARG A 133 23.15 22.49 -50.06
CA ARG A 133 22.61 23.30 -51.18
C ARG A 133 23.15 24.72 -51.13
N TYR A 134 23.10 25.36 -49.96
CA TYR A 134 23.62 26.71 -49.78
C TYR A 134 25.12 26.81 -50.08
N SER A 135 25.92 25.83 -49.64
CA SER A 135 27.36 25.80 -49.95
C SER A 135 27.62 25.62 -51.45
N ARG A 136 26.84 24.75 -52.12
CA ARG A 136 26.93 24.55 -53.56
C ARG A 136 26.51 25.81 -54.34
N ASP A 137 25.43 26.46 -53.92
CA ASP A 137 24.92 27.65 -54.59
C ASP A 137 25.85 28.85 -54.36
N SER A 138 26.45 28.99 -53.17
CA SER A 138 27.54 29.95 -52.91
C SER A 138 28.77 29.68 -53.78
N TRP A 139 29.15 28.41 -53.94
CA TRP A 139 30.24 28.02 -54.84
C TRP A 139 29.92 28.36 -56.30
N ALA A 140 28.69 28.11 -56.75
CA ALA A 140 28.24 28.46 -58.10
C ALA A 140 28.29 29.97 -58.35
N LEU A 141 27.87 30.78 -57.37
CA LEU A 141 27.95 32.24 -57.46
C LEU A 141 29.41 32.72 -57.53
N PHE A 142 30.31 32.15 -56.73
CA PHE A 142 31.74 32.48 -56.78
C PHE A 142 32.34 32.25 -58.17
N TRP A 143 32.13 31.07 -58.75
CA TRP A 143 32.62 30.78 -60.11
C TRP A 143 31.93 31.59 -61.20
N GLY A 144 30.65 31.92 -61.04
CA GLY A 144 29.93 32.81 -61.93
C GLY A 144 30.56 34.21 -61.98
N VAL A 145 30.93 34.77 -60.83
CA VAL A 145 31.63 36.07 -60.74
C VAL A 145 33.02 35.99 -61.38
N VAL A 146 33.78 34.93 -61.10
CA VAL A 146 35.11 34.72 -61.70
C VAL A 146 35.02 34.64 -63.23
N ALA A 147 34.04 33.91 -63.77
CA ALA A 147 33.81 33.80 -65.21
C ALA A 147 33.44 35.17 -65.83
N ALA A 148 32.56 35.94 -65.17
CA ALA A 148 32.18 37.28 -65.65
C ALA A 148 33.38 38.25 -65.69
N ILE A 149 34.23 38.23 -64.67
CA ILE A 149 35.46 39.03 -64.63
C ILE A 149 36.40 38.62 -65.78
N ALA A 150 36.58 37.32 -66.02
CA ALA A 150 37.41 36.82 -67.10
C ALA A 150 36.90 37.27 -68.49
N VAL A 151 35.59 37.18 -68.74
CA VAL A 151 34.97 37.66 -69.99
C VAL A 151 35.17 39.17 -70.17
N THR A 152 35.01 39.95 -69.10
CA THR A 152 35.18 41.40 -69.14
C THR A 152 36.64 41.78 -69.42
N ALA A 153 37.60 41.05 -68.83
CA ALA A 153 39.03 41.25 -69.09
C ALA A 153 39.41 40.92 -70.54
N VAL A 154 38.86 39.83 -71.10
CA VAL A 154 39.09 39.47 -72.51
C VAL A 154 38.50 40.53 -73.45
N LEU A 155 37.28 41.00 -73.19
CA LEU A 155 36.66 42.08 -73.96
C LEU A 155 37.49 43.37 -73.87
N ALA A 156 37.97 43.74 -72.69
CA ALA A 156 38.85 44.89 -72.52
C ALA A 156 40.17 44.74 -73.30
N ALA A 157 40.78 43.54 -73.27
CA ALA A 157 41.99 43.26 -74.05
C ALA A 157 41.74 43.35 -75.57
N VAL A 158 40.60 42.84 -76.06
CA VAL A 158 40.19 42.98 -77.47
C VAL A 158 39.99 44.45 -77.83
N VAL A 159 39.34 45.24 -76.97
CA VAL A 159 39.16 46.68 -77.19
C VAL A 159 40.51 47.41 -77.22
N VAL A 160 41.44 47.09 -76.31
CA VAL A 160 42.78 47.69 -76.31
C VAL A 160 43.56 47.32 -77.58
N VAL A 161 43.51 46.06 -78.02
CA VAL A 161 44.12 45.64 -79.29
C VAL A 161 43.48 46.37 -80.47
N PHE A 162 42.15 46.49 -80.51
CA PHE A 162 41.44 47.19 -81.58
C PHE A 162 41.75 48.70 -81.61
N VAL A 163 41.86 49.34 -80.44
CA VAL A 163 42.22 50.76 -80.33
C VAL A 163 43.70 50.99 -80.72
N LEU A 164 44.60 50.08 -80.35
CA LEU A 164 46.01 50.13 -80.78
C LEU A 164 46.15 49.93 -82.30
N ASP A 165 45.34 49.06 -82.91
CA ASP A 165 45.33 48.85 -84.36
C ASP A 165 44.78 50.09 -85.12
N MET A 166 43.71 50.69 -84.59
CA MET A 166 43.14 51.94 -85.14
C MET A 166 44.04 53.17 -84.96
N THR A 167 44.80 53.24 -83.86
CA THR A 167 45.75 54.35 -83.62
C THR A 167 47.10 54.16 -84.31
N GLY A 168 47.47 52.91 -84.63
CA GLY A 168 48.61 52.59 -85.49
C GLY A 168 48.44 53.05 -86.95
N PHE A 169 47.20 53.25 -87.41
CA PHE A 169 46.89 53.77 -88.74
C PHE A 169 46.99 55.30 -88.89
N LEU A 170 47.18 56.05 -87.80
CA LEU A 170 47.22 57.53 -87.80
C LEU A 170 48.62 58.14 -87.60
N GLN A 171 49.69 57.33 -87.65
CA GLN A 171 51.07 57.83 -87.68
C GLN A 171 51.84 57.28 -88.88
N LYS A 172 51.59 57.87 -90.06
CA LYS A 172 52.67 58.08 -91.03
C LYS A 172 52.52 59.45 -91.72
N PRO A 173 53.49 60.37 -91.54
CA PRO A 173 53.42 61.76 -92.00
C PRO A 173 53.60 61.90 -93.52
N PRO A 174 53.12 63.00 -94.12
CA PRO A 174 53.09 63.20 -95.57
C PRO A 174 54.50 63.40 -96.16
N GLN A 175 54.77 62.74 -97.28
CA GLN A 175 55.70 63.17 -98.31
C GLN A 175 54.92 63.41 -99.59
#